data_AF-A0A975XSR8-F1
#
_entry.id   AF-A0A975XSR8-F1
#
_cell.length_a   1.000
_cell.length_b   1.000
_cell.length_c   1.000
_cell.angle_alpha   90.00
_cell.angle_beta   90.00
_cell.angle_gamma   90.00
#
_symmetry.space_group_name_H-M   'P 1'
#
loop_
_entity.id
_entity.type
_entity.pdbx_description
1 polymer ?
#
loop_
_entity_poly.entity_id
_entity_poly.type
_entity_poly.pdbx_seq_one_letter_code
_entity_poly.pdbx_strand_id
1 'polypeptide(L)'
;MPVGVAVVAVLVLGGLFFLGTRLPGILSPVAAPSSTPTVSETPTPSPTPVPTSTAGPQLAGSFYWNELRGGECISPFTSAWQQKFTVVDCSAAHSAQVTSRGSLGDDPAAAFPGQAVVAAQLNLLCQQAGAFDPALLAAYPDVVWQAAYPVNDAQWKAGMRDYYCFVSRTSSGPISGNFAAPAFRAPTTPTTPTTPVG
;
A
#
# COMPACT_ATOMS: atom_id res chain seq x y z
N MET A 1 -3.97 49.99 -13.46
CA MET A 1 -4.53 49.86 -12.09
C MET A 1 -5.09 48.45 -11.78
N PRO A 2 -4.39 47.31 -12.04
CA PRO A 2 -4.87 46.00 -11.55
C PRO A 2 -4.17 45.52 -10.26
N VAL A 3 -2.96 46.01 -9.99
CA VAL A 3 -2.11 45.52 -8.89
C VAL A 3 -2.66 45.89 -7.51
N GLY A 4 -3.26 47.08 -7.38
CA GLY A 4 -3.83 47.52 -6.10
C GLY A 4 -5.02 46.68 -5.64
N VAL A 5 -5.86 46.22 -6.57
CA VAL A 5 -7.06 45.41 -6.26
C VAL A 5 -6.67 44.00 -5.83
N ALA A 6 -5.66 43.41 -6.49
CA ALA A 6 -5.17 42.08 -6.14
C ALA A 6 -4.55 42.03 -4.74
N VAL A 7 -3.78 43.05 -4.36
CA VAL A 7 -3.14 43.12 -3.03
C VAL A 7 -4.18 43.28 -1.92
N VAL A 8 -5.20 44.12 -2.14
CA VAL A 8 -6.29 44.31 -1.16
C VAL A 8 -7.10 43.01 -0.98
N ALA A 9 -7.40 42.29 -2.06
CA ALA A 9 -8.13 41.03 -1.99
C ALA A 9 -7.37 39.95 -1.20
N VAL A 10 -6.05 39.82 -1.40
CA VAL A 10 -5.22 38.85 -0.68
C VAL A 10 -5.14 39.18 0.82
N LEU A 11 -5.04 40.45 1.19
CA LEU A 11 -5.01 40.88 2.59
C LEU A 11 -6.34 40.62 3.31
N VAL A 12 -7.48 40.85 2.63
CA VAL A 12 -8.81 40.58 3.18
C VAL A 12 -9.02 39.08 3.39
N LEU A 13 -8.65 38.24 2.41
CA LEU A 13 -8.78 36.79 2.51
C LEU A 13 -7.87 36.20 3.60
N GLY A 14 -6.64 36.69 3.72
CA GLY A 14 -5.71 36.30 4.79
C GLY A 14 -6.25 36.64 6.18
N GLY A 15 -6.83 37.83 6.35
CA GLY A 15 -7.46 38.24 7.61
C GLY A 15 -8.68 37.38 7.99
N LEU A 16 -9.56 37.09 7.04
CA LEU A 16 -10.73 36.23 7.26
C LEU A 16 -10.32 34.79 7.59
N PHE A 17 -9.30 34.25 6.94
CA PHE A 17 -8.77 32.91 7.21
C PHE A 17 -8.16 32.81 8.62
N PHE A 18 -7.40 33.83 9.04
CA PHE A 18 -6.80 33.86 10.38
C PHE A 18 -7.84 34.05 11.48
N LEU A 19 -8.93 34.76 11.19
CA LEU A 19 -10.05 34.90 12.13
C LEU A 19 -10.86 33.59 12.23
N GLY A 20 -11.12 32.91 11.12
CA GLY A 20 -11.85 31.63 11.09
C GLY A 20 -11.12 30.47 11.79
N THR A 21 -9.78 30.44 11.75
CA THR A 21 -8.97 29.42 12.44
C THR A 21 -8.91 29.60 13.97
N ARG A 22 -9.40 30.73 14.51
CA ARG A 22 -9.44 31.03 15.95
C ARG A 22 -10.82 30.75 16.59
N LEU A 23 -11.80 30.24 15.84
CA LEU A 23 -13.15 29.93 16.32
C LEU A 23 -13.47 28.48 16.81
N PRO A 24 -12.53 27.55 17.09
CA PRO A 24 -12.93 26.23 17.60
C PRO A 24 -13.17 26.32 19.12
N GLY A 25 -14.33 26.86 19.52
CA GLY A 25 -14.64 26.94 20.95
C GLY A 25 -16.04 27.41 21.36
N ILE A 26 -16.94 27.76 20.44
CA ILE A 26 -18.19 28.47 20.79
C ILE A 26 -19.48 27.66 20.62
N LEU A 27 -19.39 26.36 20.36
CA LEU A 27 -20.56 25.47 20.30
C LEU A 27 -20.37 24.28 21.26
N SER A 28 -20.25 24.60 22.55
CA SER A 28 -20.48 23.63 23.61
C SER A 28 -21.95 23.69 24.01
N PRO A 29 -22.78 22.69 23.68
CA PRO A 29 -24.10 22.59 24.29
C PRO A 29 -23.94 22.30 25.79
N VAL A 30 -24.56 23.14 26.62
CA VAL A 30 -24.72 22.90 28.05
C VAL A 30 -25.69 21.71 28.20
N ALA A 31 -25.20 20.60 28.78
CA ALA A 31 -26.02 19.43 29.04
C ALA A 31 -26.86 19.68 30.31
N ALA A 32 -28.19 19.60 30.16
CA ALA A 32 -29.13 19.52 31.28
C ALA A 32 -28.94 18.21 32.07
N PRO A 33 -29.28 18.15 33.37
CA PRO A 33 -29.21 16.92 34.14
C PRO A 33 -30.26 15.93 33.64
N SER A 34 -29.82 14.92 32.89
CA SER A 34 -30.65 13.80 32.43
C SER A 34 -30.57 12.67 33.45
N SER A 35 -31.76 12.18 33.81
CA SER A 35 -32.03 11.03 34.67
C SER A 35 -31.13 9.84 34.37
N THR A 36 -30.55 9.24 35.40
CA THR A 36 -29.71 8.04 35.36
C THR A 36 -30.47 6.86 34.76
N PRO A 37 -30.11 6.33 33.57
CA PRO A 37 -30.46 4.96 33.23
C PRO A 37 -29.48 4.01 33.92
N THR A 38 -30.01 2.97 34.55
CA THR A 38 -29.24 1.81 35.01
C THR A 38 -28.36 1.32 33.85
N VAL A 39 -27.04 1.41 34.04
CA VAL A 39 -26.06 0.88 33.10
C VAL A 39 -26.22 -0.63 33.10
N SER A 40 -26.87 -1.16 32.06
CA SER A 40 -26.70 -2.56 31.69
C SER A 40 -25.27 -2.68 31.18
N GLU A 41 -24.43 -3.41 31.91
CA GLU A 41 -23.07 -3.72 31.51
C GLU A 41 -23.10 -4.46 30.17
N THR A 42 -22.99 -3.72 29.08
CA THR A 42 -22.70 -4.30 27.77
C THR A 42 -21.28 -4.83 27.87
N PRO A 43 -21.03 -6.14 27.66
CA PRO A 43 -19.68 -6.68 27.71
C PRO A 43 -18.81 -5.91 26.71
N THR A 44 -17.75 -5.27 27.22
CA THR A 44 -16.70 -4.66 26.40
C THR A 44 -16.21 -5.71 25.40
N PRO A 45 -16.21 -5.45 24.08
CA PRO A 45 -15.67 -6.40 23.13
C PRO A 45 -14.20 -6.62 23.48
N SER A 46 -13.87 -7.87 23.84
CA SER A 46 -12.49 -8.30 24.02
C SER A 46 -11.74 -8.03 22.70
N PRO A 47 -10.59 -7.32 22.70
CA PRO A 47 -9.82 -7.13 21.48
C PRO A 47 -9.55 -8.48 20.81
N THR A 48 -10.10 -8.66 19.60
CA THR A 48 -9.81 -9.82 18.77
C THR A 48 -8.31 -9.82 18.47
N PRO A 49 -7.59 -10.94 18.71
CA PRO A 49 -6.17 -10.99 18.37
C PRO A 49 -6.01 -10.74 16.87
N VAL A 50 -5.21 -9.72 16.51
CA VAL A 50 -4.85 -9.48 15.12
C VAL A 50 -4.01 -10.68 14.67
N PRO A 51 -4.40 -11.39 13.60
CA PRO A 51 -3.59 -12.48 13.09
C PRO A 51 -2.17 -11.98 12.81
N THR A 52 -1.17 -12.72 13.27
CA THR A 52 0.25 -12.39 13.02
C THR A 52 0.78 -13.45 12.07
N SER A 53 0.95 -13.10 10.80
CA SER A 53 1.63 -14.00 9.85
C SER A 53 3.11 -13.64 9.76
N THR A 54 3.96 -14.66 9.90
CA THR A 54 5.40 -14.54 9.68
C THR A 54 5.82 -15.06 8.30
N ALA A 55 4.93 -15.76 7.59
CA ALA A 55 5.17 -16.36 6.28
C ALA A 55 4.22 -15.79 5.20
N GLY A 56 4.72 -15.66 3.98
CA GLY A 56 3.95 -15.14 2.84
C GLY A 56 3.73 -13.62 2.88
N PRO A 57 2.73 -13.11 2.12
CA PRO A 57 2.42 -11.69 2.07
C PRO A 57 2.05 -11.11 3.43
N GLN A 58 2.25 -9.81 3.61
CA GLN A 58 1.63 -9.09 4.73
C GLN A 58 0.10 -9.26 4.72
N LEU A 59 -0.48 -9.31 5.92
CA LEU A 59 -1.93 -9.25 6.08
C LEU A 59 -2.44 -7.84 5.79
N ALA A 60 -3.75 -7.68 5.68
CA ALA A 60 -4.35 -6.36 5.47
C ALA A 60 -3.92 -5.38 6.57
N GLY A 61 -3.47 -4.19 6.17
CA GLY A 61 -2.84 -3.23 7.09
C GLY A 61 -2.00 -2.19 6.38
N SER A 62 -1.25 -1.40 7.15
CA SER A 62 -0.44 -0.31 6.62
C SER A 62 1.04 -0.52 6.96
N PHE A 63 1.88 -0.58 5.92
CA PHE A 63 3.28 -1.01 6.02
C PHE A 63 4.19 -0.03 5.30
N TYR A 64 5.40 0.17 5.81
CA TYR A 64 6.46 0.81 5.06
C TYR A 64 6.88 -0.06 3.88
N TRP A 65 7.41 0.57 2.83
CA TRP A 65 7.83 -0.12 1.62
C TRP A 65 8.80 -1.28 1.88
N ASN A 66 9.70 -1.13 2.85
CA ASN A 66 10.70 -2.14 3.20
C ASN A 66 10.14 -3.29 4.06
N GLU A 67 8.90 -3.18 4.51
CA GLU A 67 8.20 -4.23 5.27
C GLU A 67 7.38 -5.15 4.36
N LEU A 68 7.18 -4.79 3.09
CA LEU A 68 6.50 -5.67 2.13
C LEU A 68 7.28 -6.97 1.92
N ARG A 69 6.59 -8.08 1.73
CA ARG A 69 7.17 -9.43 1.61
C ARG A 69 6.98 -10.07 0.24
N GLY A 70 6.19 -9.45 -0.63
CA GLY A 70 5.81 -9.96 -1.94
C GLY A 70 4.46 -10.68 -1.88
N GLY A 71 3.65 -10.47 -2.91
CA GLY A 71 2.31 -11.03 -3.07
C GLY A 71 1.17 -10.13 -2.59
N GLU A 72 1.46 -9.04 -1.89
CA GLU A 72 0.46 -8.14 -1.33
C GLU A 72 -0.34 -7.37 -2.39
N CYS A 73 -1.65 -7.28 -2.20
CA CYS A 73 -2.51 -6.40 -2.99
C CYS A 73 -2.64 -5.04 -2.31
N ILE A 74 -2.60 -3.97 -3.10
CA ILE A 74 -2.38 -2.60 -2.64
C ILE A 74 -3.52 -1.69 -3.12
N SER A 75 -4.09 -0.92 -2.21
CA SER A 75 -5.10 0.09 -2.54
C SER A 75 -5.13 1.22 -1.49
N PRO A 76 -4.98 2.50 -1.88
CA PRO A 76 -4.70 2.98 -3.23
C PRO A 76 -3.23 2.77 -3.64
N PHE A 77 -2.93 2.92 -4.93
CA PHE A 77 -1.57 2.91 -5.47
C PHE A 77 -1.34 4.13 -6.37
N THR A 78 -0.18 4.75 -6.19
CA THR A 78 0.31 5.90 -6.97
C THR A 78 1.62 5.56 -7.65
N SER A 79 2.56 4.93 -6.95
CA SER A 79 3.81 4.45 -7.53
C SER A 79 4.52 3.45 -6.62
N ALA A 80 5.44 2.67 -7.19
CA ALA A 80 6.34 1.79 -6.44
C ALA A 80 7.22 2.54 -5.40
N TRP A 81 7.40 3.87 -5.54
CA TRP A 81 8.26 4.69 -4.68
C TRP A 81 7.55 5.30 -3.46
N GLN A 82 6.30 4.93 -3.21
CA GLN A 82 5.60 5.36 -2.00
C GLN A 82 6.33 4.85 -0.76
N GLN A 83 6.39 5.70 0.28
CA GLN A 83 6.99 5.31 1.55
C GLN A 83 6.14 4.31 2.32
N LYS A 84 4.82 4.40 2.17
CA LYS A 84 3.85 3.56 2.88
C LYS A 84 2.80 3.04 1.91
N PHE A 85 2.40 1.79 2.14
CA PHE A 85 1.38 1.10 1.37
C PHE A 85 0.27 0.60 2.29
N THR A 86 -0.95 0.55 1.76
CA THR A 86 -2.09 -0.10 2.40
C THR A 86 -2.32 -1.43 1.70
N VAL A 87 -2.06 -2.51 2.42
CA VAL A 87 -2.30 -3.88 1.98
C VAL A 87 -3.78 -4.21 2.20
N VAL A 88 -4.42 -4.76 1.17
CA VAL A 88 -5.83 -5.17 1.16
C VAL A 88 -5.94 -6.65 0.81
N ASP A 89 -7.12 -7.23 1.02
CA ASP A 89 -7.40 -8.60 0.59
C ASP A 89 -7.33 -8.71 -0.95
N CYS A 90 -6.51 -9.63 -1.44
CA CYS A 90 -6.37 -9.92 -2.87
C CYS A 90 -7.61 -10.55 -3.52
N SER A 91 -8.57 -11.05 -2.73
CA SER A 91 -9.87 -11.47 -3.25
C SER A 91 -10.72 -10.27 -3.71
N ALA A 92 -10.41 -9.06 -3.24
CA ALA A 92 -11.07 -7.83 -3.61
C ALA A 92 -10.35 -7.09 -4.74
N ALA A 93 -11.10 -6.23 -5.42
CA ALA A 93 -10.57 -5.31 -6.42
C ALA A 93 -9.56 -4.33 -5.79
N HIS A 94 -8.38 -4.19 -6.39
CA HIS A 94 -7.28 -3.37 -5.86
C HIS A 94 -6.53 -2.61 -6.96
N SER A 95 -5.72 -1.61 -6.59
CA SER A 95 -5.08 -0.70 -7.56
C SER A 95 -3.75 -1.22 -8.08
N ALA A 96 -3.01 -1.99 -7.29
CA ALA A 96 -1.74 -2.59 -7.67
C ALA A 96 -1.44 -3.85 -6.84
N GLN A 97 -0.49 -4.65 -7.28
CA GLN A 97 0.00 -5.79 -6.52
C GLN A 97 1.52 -5.82 -6.49
N VAL A 98 2.10 -6.11 -5.33
CA VAL A 98 3.51 -6.50 -5.20
C VAL A 98 3.62 -7.93 -5.72
N THR A 99 4.26 -8.14 -6.86
CA THR A 99 4.32 -9.47 -7.48
C THR A 99 5.47 -10.30 -6.95
N SER A 100 6.56 -9.64 -6.56
CA SER A 100 7.73 -10.27 -5.95
C SER A 100 8.57 -9.26 -5.16
N ARG A 101 9.32 -9.81 -4.21
CA ARG A 101 10.45 -9.16 -3.53
C ARG A 101 11.68 -10.06 -3.71
N GLY A 102 12.85 -9.45 -3.87
CA GLY A 102 14.12 -10.19 -3.86
C GLY A 102 15.31 -9.33 -3.46
N SER A 103 16.49 -9.94 -3.41
CA SER A 103 17.77 -9.29 -3.13
C SER A 103 18.55 -9.08 -4.43
N LEU A 104 19.23 -7.93 -4.56
CA LEU A 104 20.19 -7.60 -5.61
C LEU A 104 21.60 -8.15 -5.32
N GLY A 105 21.76 -8.88 -4.21
CA GLY A 105 23.00 -9.51 -3.80
C GLY A 105 23.23 -9.37 -2.30
N ASP A 106 23.90 -10.36 -1.72
CA ASP A 106 24.06 -10.47 -0.26
C ASP A 106 25.49 -10.12 0.20
N ASP A 107 26.41 -9.83 -0.73
CA ASP A 107 27.75 -9.38 -0.41
C ASP A 107 27.73 -7.90 0.05
N PRO A 108 28.01 -7.62 1.34
CA PRO A 108 28.02 -6.25 1.85
C PRO A 108 29.20 -5.43 1.31
N ALA A 109 30.26 -6.08 0.83
CA ALA A 109 31.45 -5.42 0.26
C ALA A 109 31.30 -5.12 -1.24
N ALA A 110 30.29 -5.66 -1.92
CA ALA A 110 30.04 -5.39 -3.33
C ALA A 110 29.82 -3.89 -3.57
N ALA A 111 30.48 -3.34 -4.59
CA ALA A 111 30.25 -1.96 -5.02
C ALA A 111 28.86 -1.80 -5.65
N PHE A 112 28.28 -0.60 -5.58
CA PHE A 112 27.03 -0.32 -6.28
C PHE A 112 27.25 -0.48 -7.79
N PRO A 113 26.53 -1.37 -8.49
CA PRO A 113 26.76 -1.61 -9.92
C PRO A 113 26.30 -0.44 -10.81
N GLY A 114 25.67 0.58 -10.23
CA GLY A 114 25.09 1.71 -10.95
C GLY A 114 23.61 1.49 -11.26
N GLN A 115 22.84 2.57 -11.24
CA GLN A 115 21.38 2.52 -11.38
C GLN A 115 20.94 1.86 -12.69
N ALA A 116 21.62 2.16 -13.81
CA ALA A 116 21.28 1.60 -15.11
C ALA A 116 21.45 0.08 -15.17
N VAL A 117 22.49 -0.45 -14.51
CA VAL A 117 22.74 -1.90 -14.44
C VAL A 117 21.66 -2.58 -13.61
N VAL A 118 21.30 -2.01 -12.45
CA VAL A 118 20.19 -2.53 -11.63
C VAL A 118 18.87 -2.50 -12.40
N ALA A 119 18.55 -1.38 -13.07
CA ALA A 119 17.31 -1.25 -13.84
C ALA A 119 17.21 -2.30 -14.97
N ALA A 120 18.31 -2.55 -15.68
CA ALA A 120 18.37 -3.58 -16.72
C ALA A 120 18.17 -5.00 -16.14
N GLN A 121 18.77 -5.29 -14.99
CA GLN A 121 18.57 -6.56 -14.28
C GLN A 121 17.11 -6.73 -13.84
N LEU A 122 16.47 -5.67 -13.34
CA LEU A 122 15.07 -5.70 -12.91
C LEU A 122 14.08 -5.92 -14.07
N ASN A 123 14.42 -5.47 -15.28
CA ASN A 123 13.63 -5.78 -16.47
C ASN A 123 13.50 -7.30 -16.66
N LEU A 124 14.56 -8.07 -16.37
CA LEU A 124 14.54 -9.52 -16.42
C LEU A 124 13.83 -10.13 -15.21
N LEU A 125 14.08 -9.62 -13.99
CA LEU A 125 13.54 -10.19 -12.75
C LEU A 125 12.04 -9.94 -12.58
N CYS A 126 11.55 -8.74 -12.90
CA CYS A 126 10.14 -8.37 -12.71
C CYS A 126 9.22 -8.85 -13.85
N GLN A 127 9.77 -9.25 -15.00
CA GLN A 127 9.00 -9.73 -16.15
C GLN A 127 9.39 -11.15 -16.57
N GLN A 128 9.90 -11.97 -15.64
CA GLN A 128 10.22 -13.38 -15.92
C GLN A 128 9.05 -14.07 -16.62
N ALA A 129 9.31 -14.70 -17.77
CA ALA A 129 8.30 -15.43 -18.52
C ALA A 129 7.66 -16.52 -17.63
N GLY A 130 6.33 -16.64 -17.67
CA GLY A 130 5.59 -17.58 -16.83
C GLY A 130 5.29 -17.09 -15.40
N ALA A 131 5.76 -15.91 -15.00
CA ALA A 131 5.38 -15.30 -13.73
C ALA A 131 3.91 -14.82 -13.71
N PHE A 132 3.36 -14.50 -14.88
CA PHE A 132 2.01 -13.96 -15.03
C PHE A 132 1.07 -14.94 -15.73
N ASP A 133 -0.15 -15.03 -15.20
CA ASP A 133 -1.23 -15.80 -15.81
C ASP A 133 -1.67 -15.14 -17.14
N PRO A 134 -1.59 -15.86 -18.29
CA PRO A 134 -2.01 -15.32 -19.57
C PRO A 134 -3.47 -14.85 -19.61
N ALA A 135 -4.37 -15.48 -18.85
CA ALA A 135 -5.76 -15.08 -18.78
C ALA A 135 -5.92 -13.72 -18.08
N LEU A 136 -5.14 -13.46 -17.02
CA LEU A 136 -5.11 -12.16 -16.36
C LEU A 136 -4.51 -11.07 -17.26
N LEU A 137 -3.44 -11.38 -18.00
CA LEU A 137 -2.87 -10.44 -18.97
C LEU A 137 -3.84 -10.10 -20.11
N ALA A 138 -4.61 -11.08 -20.58
CA ALA A 138 -5.64 -10.84 -21.59
C ALA A 138 -6.80 -9.99 -21.04
N ALA A 139 -7.19 -10.19 -19.77
CA ALA A 139 -8.23 -9.41 -19.11
C ALA A 139 -7.80 -7.95 -18.82
N TYR A 140 -6.51 -7.74 -18.57
CA TYR A 140 -5.95 -6.43 -18.25
C TYR A 140 -4.78 -6.07 -19.21
N PRO A 141 -5.08 -5.72 -20.47
CA PRO A 141 -4.06 -5.46 -21.50
C PRO A 141 -3.24 -4.19 -21.24
N ASP A 142 -3.69 -3.35 -20.31
CA ASP A 142 -3.05 -2.10 -19.92
C ASP A 142 -2.21 -2.21 -18.64
N VAL A 143 -1.91 -3.45 -18.21
CA VAL A 143 -1.00 -3.74 -17.09
C VAL A 143 0.42 -3.30 -17.42
N VAL A 144 1.02 -2.61 -16.47
CA VAL A 144 2.42 -2.20 -16.49
C VAL A 144 3.08 -2.60 -15.19
N TRP A 145 4.39 -2.82 -15.26
CA TRP A 145 5.20 -3.08 -14.10
C TRP A 145 6.00 -1.84 -13.69
N GLN A 146 6.31 -1.76 -12.41
CA GLN A 146 7.25 -0.80 -11.83
C GLN A 146 8.10 -1.52 -10.79
N ALA A 147 9.26 -0.96 -10.44
CA ALA A 147 10.07 -1.50 -9.36
C ALA A 147 10.60 -0.39 -8.44
N ALA A 148 10.71 -0.72 -7.15
CA ALA A 148 11.43 0.06 -6.16
C ALA A 148 12.72 -0.68 -5.78
N TYR A 149 13.83 0.04 -5.72
CA TYR A 149 15.17 -0.50 -5.53
C TYR A 149 16.16 0.61 -5.12
N PRO A 150 17.34 0.28 -4.58
CA PRO A 150 18.38 1.28 -4.31
C PRO A 150 18.90 1.93 -5.61
N VAL A 151 18.88 3.25 -5.69
CA VAL A 151 19.24 4.02 -6.90
C VAL A 151 20.60 4.70 -6.82
N ASN A 152 21.28 4.67 -5.67
CA ASN A 152 22.58 5.33 -5.49
C ASN A 152 23.49 4.62 -4.48
N ASP A 153 24.77 5.01 -4.51
CA ASP A 153 25.82 4.51 -3.61
C ASP A 153 25.50 4.69 -2.13
N ALA A 154 24.83 5.78 -1.73
CA ALA A 154 24.54 6.04 -0.33
C ALA A 154 23.53 5.00 0.22
N GLN A 155 22.47 4.72 -0.55
CA GLN A 155 21.49 3.68 -0.21
C GLN A 155 22.14 2.30 -0.20
N TRP A 156 23.00 2.02 -1.17
CA TRP A 156 23.74 0.77 -1.23
C TRP A 156 24.69 0.60 -0.03
N LYS A 157 25.44 1.64 0.36
CA LYS A 157 26.30 1.60 1.56
C LYS A 157 25.51 1.50 2.86
N ALA A 158 24.27 1.96 2.87
CA ALA A 158 23.35 1.75 3.99
C ALA A 158 22.78 0.32 4.05
N GLY A 159 23.22 -0.59 3.18
CA GLY A 159 22.80 -1.99 3.16
C GLY A 159 21.51 -2.26 2.39
N MET A 160 20.94 -1.27 1.70
CA MET A 160 19.76 -1.52 0.87
C MET A 160 20.14 -2.39 -0.32
N ARG A 161 19.59 -3.60 -0.36
CA ARG A 161 19.78 -4.58 -1.46
C ARG A 161 18.46 -5.10 -2.02
N ASP A 162 17.35 -4.83 -1.36
CA ASP A 162 16.07 -5.36 -1.78
C ASP A 162 15.52 -4.63 -3.01
N TYR A 163 14.82 -5.38 -3.85
CA TYR A 163 13.95 -4.86 -4.89
C TYR A 163 12.53 -5.37 -4.70
N TYR A 164 11.57 -4.60 -5.19
CA TYR A 164 10.14 -4.88 -5.11
C TYR A 164 9.53 -4.65 -6.48
N CYS A 165 8.96 -5.69 -7.08
CA CYS A 165 8.26 -5.60 -8.35
C CYS A 165 6.77 -5.38 -8.10
N PHE A 166 6.19 -4.41 -8.78
CA PHE A 166 4.78 -4.07 -8.71
C PHE A 166 4.15 -4.21 -10.08
N VAL A 167 2.88 -4.60 -10.12
CA VAL A 167 2.01 -4.43 -11.29
C VAL A 167 0.87 -3.49 -10.96
N SER A 168 0.51 -2.67 -11.93
CA SER A 168 -0.63 -1.75 -11.87
C SER A 168 -1.18 -1.56 -13.28
N ARG A 169 -2.24 -0.78 -13.44
CA ARG A 169 -2.84 -0.48 -14.74
C ARG A 169 -2.56 0.97 -15.13
N THR A 170 -2.18 1.20 -16.39
CA THR A 170 -2.00 2.59 -16.89
C THR A 170 -3.29 3.40 -16.86
N SER A 171 -4.45 2.74 -16.94
CA SER A 171 -5.77 3.37 -16.72
C SER A 171 -6.05 3.77 -15.28
N SER A 172 -5.23 3.35 -14.31
CA SER A 172 -5.48 3.44 -12.87
C SER A 172 -6.77 2.73 -12.41
N GLY A 173 -7.35 1.88 -13.26
CA GLY A 173 -8.52 1.07 -12.93
C GLY A 173 -8.19 -0.10 -11.99
N PRO A 174 -9.21 -0.72 -11.37
CA PRO A 174 -8.99 -1.85 -10.49
C PRO A 174 -8.51 -3.10 -11.24
N ILE A 175 -7.82 -3.95 -10.49
CA ILE A 175 -7.41 -5.31 -10.83
C ILE A 175 -8.18 -6.27 -9.92
N SER A 176 -8.65 -7.38 -10.49
CA SER A 176 -9.18 -8.53 -9.75
C SER A 176 -8.35 -9.77 -10.10
N GLY A 177 -7.99 -10.56 -9.10
CA GLY A 177 -7.12 -11.72 -9.26
C GLY A 177 -5.72 -11.51 -8.69
N ASN A 178 -4.80 -12.43 -8.97
CA ASN A 178 -3.49 -12.47 -8.33
C ASN A 178 -2.38 -12.72 -9.37
N PHE A 179 -1.60 -11.66 -9.63
CA PHE A 179 -0.41 -11.63 -10.49
C PHE A 179 0.87 -12.10 -9.80
N ALA A 180 0.86 -12.36 -8.49
CA ALA A 180 2.03 -12.90 -7.82
C ALA A 180 2.26 -14.37 -8.22
N ALA A 181 3.53 -14.75 -8.35
CA ALA A 181 3.89 -16.14 -8.61
C ALA A 181 3.43 -17.04 -7.44
N PRO A 182 3.15 -18.34 -7.66
CA PRO A 182 2.62 -19.24 -6.62
C PRO A 182 3.42 -19.24 -5.31
N ALA A 183 4.75 -19.10 -5.38
CA ALA A 183 5.63 -19.03 -4.22
C ALA A 183 5.39 -17.82 -3.30
N PHE A 184 4.78 -16.75 -3.83
CA PHE A 184 4.44 -15.52 -3.09
C PHE A 184 2.94 -15.44 -2.75
N ARG A 185 2.14 -16.46 -3.09
CA ARG A 185 0.72 -16.46 -2.73
C ARG A 185 0.57 -16.92 -1.29
N ALA A 186 -0.38 -16.32 -0.56
CA ALA A 186 -0.80 -16.87 0.72
C ALA A 186 -1.24 -18.33 0.52
N PRO A 187 -0.89 -19.27 1.42
CA PRO A 187 -1.38 -20.63 1.34
C PRO A 187 -2.91 -20.59 1.29
N THR A 188 -3.51 -21.11 0.22
CA THR A 188 -4.95 -21.31 0.20
C THR A 188 -5.26 -22.32 1.31
N THR A 189 -5.97 -21.90 2.36
CA THR A 189 -6.49 -22.85 3.34
C THR A 189 -7.29 -23.90 2.57
N PRO A 190 -6.97 -25.20 2.68
CA PRO A 190 -7.78 -26.22 2.02
C PRO A 190 -9.19 -26.12 2.57
N THR A 191 -10.16 -25.77 1.72
CA THR A 191 -11.56 -25.85 2.07
C THR A 191 -11.83 -27.33 2.38
N THR A 192 -12.01 -27.68 3.65
CA THR A 192 -12.37 -29.04 4.04
C THR A 192 -13.65 -29.40 3.28
N PRO A 193 -13.66 -30.47 2.47
CA PRO A 193 -14.89 -30.92 1.82
C PRO A 193 -15.89 -31.26 2.92
N THR A 194 -17.00 -30.53 2.99
CA THR A 194 -18.13 -30.93 3.81
C THR A 194 -18.74 -32.16 3.14
N THR A 195 -18.36 -33.35 3.62
CA THR A 195 -19.02 -34.59 3.22
C THR A 195 -20.50 -34.49 3.62
N PRO A 196 -21.45 -34.68 2.70
CA PRO A 196 -22.85 -34.76 3.07
C PRO A 196 -23.03 -36.03 3.92
N VAL A 197 -23.57 -35.88 5.13
CA VAL A 197 -24.08 -37.01 5.90
C VAL A 197 -25.40 -37.43 5.25
N GLY A 198 -25.40 -38.63 4.67
CA GLY A 198 -26.60 -39.31 4.19
C GLY A 198 -27.37 -39.99 5.32
#